data_AF-A0AAX2IIB5-F1
#
_entry.id   AF-A0AAX2IIB5-F1
#
_cell.length_a   1.000
_cell.length_b   1.000
_cell.length_c   1.000
_cell.angle_alpha   90.00
_cell.angle_beta   90.00
_cell.angle_gamma   90.00
#
_symmetry.space_group_name_H-M   'P 1'
#
loop_
_entity.id
_entity.type
_entity.pdbx_description
1 polymer ?
#
loop_
_entity_poly.entity_id
_entity_poly.type
_entity_poly.pdbx_seq_one_letter_code
_entity_poly.pdbx_strand_id
1 'polypeptide(L)'
;MKHYPFILFYLFCNVFIYAFQGSFWVYLFWFLVFSAVVVWGSFDITLGYFVNSFTHKRTKIKEVALTFDDGPTEFTPKFLDILKENNVKATFFCIGKQIEKYPETFQRIISEGHTIGNHTFSHSNNTGFLSTQKMIEEIEKCDEMMLKVANIKTDLYRPPFGVTNPNIAKAMKKTHKKSIGWNVRSLDTITENEKKIYKRITKNLKKGSIILLHDTSEKTYNVLVDLLLFLKDKKYSTFTVD
;
A
#
# COMPACT_ATOMS: atom_id res chain seq x y z
N MET A 1 -21.63 6.54 -15.35
CA MET A 1 -21.46 7.96 -14.98
C MET A 1 -20.70 8.62 -16.14
N LYS A 2 -21.38 8.92 -17.25
CA LYS A 2 -21.95 10.25 -17.52
C LYS A 2 -20.84 11.31 -17.51
N HIS A 3 -20.21 11.52 -18.67
CA HIS A 3 -19.12 12.49 -18.98
C HIS A 3 -19.46 13.98 -18.74
N TYR A 4 -20.54 14.27 -18.01
CA TYR A 4 -21.07 15.61 -17.76
C TYR A 4 -20.06 16.52 -17.04
N PRO A 5 -19.21 16.06 -16.11
CA PRO A 5 -18.19 16.93 -15.51
C PRO A 5 -17.17 17.42 -16.55
N PHE A 6 -16.83 16.58 -17.52
CA PHE A 6 -15.85 16.90 -18.57
C PHE A 6 -16.45 17.85 -19.61
N ILE A 7 -17.72 17.65 -19.97
CA ILE A 7 -18.47 18.54 -20.87
C ILE A 7 -18.71 19.91 -20.20
N LEU A 8 -19.09 19.93 -18.92
CA LEU A 8 -19.29 21.16 -18.17
C LEU A 8 -17.97 21.92 -17.96
N PHE A 9 -16.87 21.21 -17.70
CA PHE A 9 -15.53 21.82 -17.64
C PHE A 9 -15.13 22.40 -19.00
N TYR A 10 -15.34 21.67 -20.09
CA TYR A 10 -15.05 22.15 -21.45
C TYR A 10 -15.90 23.39 -21.81
N LEU A 11 -17.21 23.39 -21.52
CA LEU A 11 -18.09 24.53 -21.76
C LEU A 11 -17.72 25.73 -20.87
N PHE A 12 -17.41 25.51 -19.59
CA PHE A 12 -16.91 26.54 -18.69
C PHE A 12 -15.61 27.14 -19.22
N CYS A 13 -14.65 26.31 -19.64
CA CYS A 13 -13.42 26.79 -20.25
C CYS A 13 -13.71 27.62 -21.50
N ASN A 14 -14.63 27.22 -22.39
CA ASN A 14 -14.97 27.99 -23.59
C ASN A 14 -15.65 29.34 -23.28
N VAL A 15 -16.60 29.39 -22.34
CA VAL A 15 -17.23 30.64 -21.91
C VAL A 15 -16.21 31.54 -21.20
N PHE A 16 -15.30 30.96 -20.42
CA PHE A 16 -14.22 31.69 -19.75
C PHE A 16 -13.14 32.18 -20.74
N ILE A 17 -12.82 31.41 -21.79
CA ILE A 17 -11.97 31.81 -22.93
C ILE A 17 -12.56 33.04 -23.60
N TYR A 18 -13.85 32.99 -23.90
CA TYR A 18 -14.55 34.08 -24.54
C TYR A 18 -14.66 35.31 -23.64
N ALA A 19 -14.94 35.12 -22.35
CA ALA A 19 -15.17 36.21 -21.40
C ALA A 19 -13.88 36.89 -20.90
N PHE A 20 -12.74 36.20 -20.86
CA PHE A 20 -11.50 36.70 -20.23
C PHE A 20 -10.32 36.89 -21.19
N GLN A 21 -10.49 36.68 -22.50
CA GLN A 21 -9.44 36.81 -23.53
C GLN A 21 -8.11 36.12 -23.16
N GLY A 22 -8.18 35.00 -22.43
CA GLY A 22 -7.00 34.26 -22.02
C GLY A 22 -6.29 33.68 -23.25
N SER A 23 -4.97 33.86 -23.35
CA SER A 23 -4.20 33.17 -24.39
C SER A 23 -4.23 31.65 -24.16
N PHE A 24 -4.06 30.86 -25.23
CA PHE A 24 -3.94 29.39 -25.17
C PHE A 24 -3.01 28.91 -24.04
N TRP A 25 -1.93 29.65 -23.78
CA TRP A 25 -0.94 29.36 -22.75
C TRP A 25 -1.48 29.36 -21.32
N VAL A 26 -2.50 30.19 -21.02
CA VAL A 26 -3.15 30.21 -19.71
C VAL A 26 -3.89 28.89 -19.46
N TYR A 27 -4.56 28.35 -20.47
CA TYR A 27 -5.28 27.08 -20.38
C TYR A 27 -4.33 25.90 -20.28
N LEU A 28 -3.28 25.90 -21.11
CA LEU A 28 -2.26 24.86 -21.05
C LEU A 28 -1.61 24.84 -19.67
N PHE A 29 -1.29 26.01 -19.10
CA PHE A 29 -0.74 26.12 -17.75
C PHE A 29 -1.68 25.48 -16.71
N TRP A 30 -2.95 25.89 -16.66
CA TRP A 30 -3.90 25.33 -15.68
C TRP A 30 -4.20 23.85 -15.90
N PHE A 31 -4.23 23.39 -17.15
CA PHE A 31 -4.36 21.97 -17.48
C PHE A 31 -3.15 21.15 -16.96
N LEU A 32 -1.94 21.67 -17.12
CA LEU A 32 -0.73 21.03 -16.60
C LEU A 32 -0.72 21.03 -15.07
N VAL A 33 -1.11 22.13 -14.42
CA VAL A 33 -1.27 22.19 -12.96
C VAL A 33 -2.29 21.17 -12.47
N PHE A 34 -3.48 21.12 -13.08
CA PHE A 34 -4.51 20.15 -12.73
C PHE A 34 -4.01 18.71 -12.91
N SER A 35 -3.36 18.42 -14.04
CA SER A 35 -2.80 17.10 -14.33
C SER A 35 -1.73 16.71 -13.33
N ALA A 36 -0.85 17.64 -12.94
CA ALA A 36 0.18 17.42 -11.92
C ALA A 36 -0.44 17.11 -10.54
N VAL A 37 -1.50 17.81 -10.14
CA VAL A 37 -2.24 17.54 -8.89
C VAL A 37 -2.88 16.15 -8.93
N VAL A 38 -3.51 15.78 -10.05
CA VAL A 38 -4.12 14.45 -10.23
C VAL A 38 -3.07 13.35 -10.16
N VAL A 39 -1.93 13.52 -10.83
CA VAL A 39 -0.80 12.58 -10.79
C VAL A 39 -0.28 12.47 -9.36
N TRP A 40 -0.03 13.59 -8.68
CA TRP A 40 0.44 13.54 -7.29
C TRP A 40 -0.56 12.83 -6.37
N GLY A 41 -1.85 13.15 -6.47
CA GLY A 41 -2.92 12.47 -5.73
C GLY A 41 -3.01 10.97 -6.02
N SER A 42 -2.62 10.53 -7.22
CA SER A 42 -2.57 9.12 -7.60
C SER A 42 -1.41 8.36 -6.93
N PHE A 43 -0.24 8.99 -6.80
CA PHE A 43 0.99 8.36 -6.30
C PHE A 43 1.25 8.56 -4.80
N ASP A 44 0.54 9.49 -4.16
CA ASP A 44 0.66 9.76 -2.72
C ASP A 44 -0.55 9.23 -1.95
N ILE A 45 -0.43 7.99 -1.47
CA ILE A 45 -1.47 7.31 -0.69
C ILE A 45 -1.85 8.04 0.61
N THR A 46 -0.99 8.96 1.10
CA THR A 46 -1.26 9.71 2.34
C THR A 46 -2.27 10.83 2.14
N LEU A 47 -2.46 11.31 0.91
CA LEU A 47 -3.42 12.37 0.59
C LEU A 47 -4.87 11.87 0.59
N GLY A 48 -5.08 10.56 0.46
CA GLY A 48 -6.42 9.98 0.36
C GLY A 48 -7.24 10.46 -0.84
N TYR A 49 -6.56 10.89 -1.92
CA TYR A 49 -7.19 11.65 -3.01
C TYR A 49 -8.27 10.86 -3.77
N PHE A 50 -7.96 9.62 -4.18
CA PHE A 50 -8.93 8.73 -4.83
C PHE A 50 -9.51 7.68 -3.88
N VAL A 51 -8.72 7.26 -2.89
CA VAL A 51 -9.07 6.22 -1.92
C VAL A 51 -8.60 6.70 -0.55
N ASN A 52 -9.51 6.73 0.42
CA ASN A 52 -9.12 7.00 1.80
C ASN A 52 -8.42 5.77 2.38
N SER A 53 -7.14 5.90 2.67
CA SER A 53 -6.30 4.81 3.19
C SER A 53 -5.94 5.04 4.65
N PHE A 54 -5.99 3.98 5.45
CA PHE A 54 -5.43 4.00 6.80
C PHE A 54 -3.89 4.00 6.68
N THR A 55 -3.27 5.15 6.92
CA THR A 55 -1.81 5.35 6.75
C THR A 55 -1.04 5.47 8.06
N HIS A 56 -1.76 5.74 9.16
CA HIS A 56 -1.22 5.82 10.51
C HIS A 56 -2.34 5.73 11.54
N LYS A 57 -2.01 5.21 12.71
CA LYS A 57 -2.89 5.23 13.89
C LYS A 57 -2.75 6.56 14.62
N ARG A 58 -3.86 7.23 14.94
CA ARG A 58 -3.81 8.41 15.81
C ARG A 58 -3.67 7.96 17.25
N THR A 59 -2.49 8.17 17.83
CA THR A 59 -2.15 7.64 19.16
C THR A 59 -1.13 8.50 19.89
N LYS A 60 -1.22 8.51 21.22
CA LYS A 60 -0.26 9.19 22.11
C LYS A 60 0.83 8.25 22.63
N ILE A 61 0.66 6.93 22.49
CA ILE A 61 1.66 5.94 22.90
C ILE A 61 2.67 5.70 21.77
N LYS A 62 3.88 5.26 22.13
CA LYS A 62 4.90 4.87 21.15
C LYS A 62 4.57 3.49 20.61
N GLU A 63 3.69 3.43 19.64
CA GLU A 63 3.36 2.18 18.93
C GLU A 63 3.55 2.36 17.42
N VAL A 64 3.94 1.31 16.70
CA VAL A 64 4.10 1.32 15.23
C VAL A 64 3.62 0.01 14.62
N ALA A 65 3.21 0.02 13.35
CA ALA A 65 2.91 -1.20 12.61
C ALA A 65 4.05 -1.53 11.65
N LEU A 66 4.55 -2.76 11.74
CA LEU A 66 5.41 -3.35 10.73
C LEU A 66 4.51 -3.99 9.67
N THR A 67 4.68 -3.60 8.42
CA THR A 67 3.91 -4.16 7.31
C THR A 67 4.83 -4.61 6.18
N PHE A 68 4.55 -5.78 5.63
CA PHE A 68 5.35 -6.43 4.59
C PHE A 68 4.49 -6.68 3.35
N ASP A 69 4.96 -6.20 2.19
CA ASP A 69 4.31 -6.42 0.90
C ASP A 69 5.05 -7.49 0.09
N ASP A 70 4.35 -8.05 -0.90
CA ASP A 70 4.82 -8.96 -1.94
C ASP A 70 5.04 -10.43 -1.55
N GLY A 71 5.07 -10.75 -0.26
CA GLY A 71 5.17 -12.13 0.21
C GLY A 71 3.91 -12.99 -0.03
N PRO A 72 3.94 -14.27 0.37
CA PRO A 72 5.11 -14.99 0.88
C PRO A 72 6.19 -15.27 -0.19
N THR A 73 7.44 -15.43 0.23
CA THR A 73 8.59 -15.82 -0.61
C THR A 73 9.47 -16.84 0.13
N GLU A 74 10.59 -17.25 -0.47
CA GLU A 74 11.61 -18.04 0.25
C GLU A 74 12.25 -17.30 1.44
N PHE A 75 12.16 -15.97 1.50
CA PHE A 75 12.69 -15.18 2.62
C PHE A 75 11.71 -15.05 3.78
N THR A 76 10.40 -15.05 3.51
CA THR A 76 9.34 -14.85 4.51
C THR A 76 9.51 -15.72 5.77
N PRO A 77 9.90 -17.02 5.71
CA PRO A 77 10.15 -17.80 6.92
C PRO A 77 11.17 -17.16 7.88
N LYS A 78 12.25 -16.57 7.37
CA LYS A 78 13.25 -15.86 8.21
C LYS A 78 12.66 -14.63 8.89
N PHE A 79 11.75 -13.91 8.22
CA PHE A 79 11.04 -12.78 8.80
C PHE A 79 10.12 -13.23 9.94
N LEU A 80 9.41 -14.33 9.74
CA LEU A 80 8.56 -14.93 10.79
C LEU A 80 9.39 -15.35 12.01
N ASP A 81 10.55 -15.99 11.79
CA ASP A 81 11.46 -16.39 12.86
C ASP A 81 11.88 -15.20 13.74
N ILE A 82 12.41 -14.13 13.12
CA ILE A 82 12.90 -12.96 13.88
C ILE A 82 11.75 -12.19 14.56
N LEU A 83 10.57 -12.14 13.95
CA LEU A 83 9.38 -11.54 14.56
C LEU A 83 8.94 -12.34 15.79
N LYS A 84 8.93 -13.66 15.70
CA LYS A 84 8.60 -14.58 16.81
C LYS A 84 9.61 -14.47 17.95
N GLU A 85 10.90 -14.44 17.65
CA GLU A 85 11.97 -14.25 18.64
C GLU A 85 11.82 -12.95 19.44
N ASN A 86 11.30 -11.90 18.80
CA ASN A 86 11.06 -10.61 19.43
C ASN A 86 9.63 -10.44 19.97
N ASN A 87 8.79 -11.48 19.89
CA ASN A 87 7.37 -11.46 20.26
C ASN A 87 6.59 -10.30 19.60
N VAL A 88 6.86 -10.05 18.32
CA VAL A 88 6.23 -9.00 17.52
C VAL A 88 5.24 -9.61 16.54
N LYS A 89 4.06 -9.00 16.42
CA LYS A 89 3.11 -9.29 15.33
C LYS A 89 3.16 -8.16 14.29
N ALA A 90 3.07 -8.54 13.02
CA ALA A 90 3.10 -7.66 11.87
C ALA A 90 1.89 -7.92 10.96
N THR A 91 1.75 -7.12 9.90
CA THR A 91 0.73 -7.34 8.86
C THR A 91 1.39 -7.63 7.52
N PHE A 92 0.96 -8.70 6.85
CA PHE A 92 1.47 -9.12 5.55
C PHE A 92 0.43 -8.89 4.47
N PHE A 93 0.76 -8.11 3.44
CA PHE A 93 -0.06 -7.92 2.25
C PHE A 93 0.43 -8.90 1.18
N CYS A 94 -0.30 -10.01 1.06
CA CYS A 94 0.15 -11.14 0.25
C CYS A 94 -0.38 -11.09 -1.18
N ILE A 95 0.46 -11.50 -2.13
CA ILE A 95 0.10 -11.64 -3.54
C ILE A 95 -0.53 -13.03 -3.76
N GLY A 96 -1.65 -13.11 -4.47
CA GLY A 96 -2.37 -14.37 -4.72
C GLY A 96 -1.50 -15.48 -5.36
N LYS A 97 -0.70 -15.14 -6.37
CA LYS A 97 0.27 -16.08 -6.98
C LYS A 97 1.33 -16.58 -6.01
N GLN A 98 1.71 -15.76 -5.04
CA GLN A 98 2.70 -16.15 -4.04
C GLN A 98 2.10 -17.07 -2.98
N ILE A 99 0.83 -16.83 -2.60
CA ILE A 99 0.06 -17.76 -1.76
C ILE A 99 -0.05 -19.14 -2.43
N GLU A 100 -0.32 -19.16 -3.74
CA GLU A 100 -0.35 -20.41 -4.52
C GLU A 100 1.01 -21.14 -4.51
N LYS A 101 2.11 -20.38 -4.60
CA LYS A 101 3.47 -20.92 -4.66
C LYS A 101 4.02 -21.36 -3.29
N TYR A 102 3.68 -20.66 -2.22
CA TYR A 102 4.18 -20.92 -0.86
C TYR A 102 3.03 -21.06 0.16
N PRO A 103 2.13 -22.07 -0.01
CA PRO A 103 0.94 -22.21 0.82
C PRO A 103 1.26 -22.50 2.29
N GLU A 104 2.31 -23.28 2.56
CA GLU A 104 2.75 -23.60 3.94
C GLU A 104 3.25 -22.35 4.66
N THR A 105 4.06 -21.53 3.98
CA THR A 105 4.53 -20.25 4.52
C THR A 105 3.35 -19.32 4.79
N PHE A 106 2.37 -19.24 3.89
CA PHE A 106 1.16 -18.44 4.11
C PHE A 106 0.37 -18.90 5.34
N GLN A 107 0.14 -20.20 5.49
CA GLN A 107 -0.50 -20.78 6.69
C GLN A 107 0.31 -20.49 7.96
N ARG A 108 1.64 -20.48 7.87
CA ARG A 108 2.52 -20.13 8.99
C ARG A 108 2.37 -18.66 9.42
N ILE A 109 2.26 -17.72 8.48
CA ILE A 109 2.01 -16.30 8.81
C ILE A 109 0.77 -16.19 9.72
N ILE A 110 -0.30 -16.91 9.36
CA ILE A 110 -1.56 -16.93 10.09
C ILE A 110 -1.44 -17.63 11.44
N SER A 111 -0.85 -18.83 11.48
CA SER A 111 -0.76 -19.63 12.71
C SER A 111 0.13 -18.97 13.78
N GLU A 112 1.07 -18.12 13.34
CA GLU A 112 1.86 -17.26 14.22
C GLU A 112 1.15 -15.97 14.62
N GLY A 113 -0.12 -15.76 14.23
CA GLY A 113 -0.96 -14.67 14.71
C GLY A 113 -0.65 -13.32 14.06
N HIS A 114 -0.13 -13.31 12.84
CA HIS A 114 0.00 -12.10 12.05
C HIS A 114 -1.27 -11.79 11.27
N THR A 115 -1.49 -10.51 10.99
CA THR A 115 -2.63 -10.06 10.19
C THR A 115 -2.32 -10.21 8.70
N ILE A 116 -3.32 -10.61 7.91
CA ILE A 116 -3.21 -10.77 6.46
C ILE A 116 -4.05 -9.70 5.75
N GLY A 117 -3.47 -9.11 4.70
CA GLY A 117 -4.16 -8.27 3.73
C GLY A 117 -3.94 -8.74 2.30
N ASN A 118 -4.82 -8.32 1.41
CA ASN A 118 -4.79 -8.62 -0.02
C ASN A 118 -3.87 -7.64 -0.77
N HIS A 119 -2.99 -8.16 -1.62
CA HIS A 119 -2.09 -7.36 -2.47
C HIS A 119 -2.24 -7.65 -3.96
N THR A 120 -3.48 -7.89 -4.41
CA THR A 120 -3.85 -8.40 -5.74
C THR A 120 -3.36 -9.82 -6.02
N PHE A 121 -3.92 -10.44 -7.05
CA PHE A 121 -3.53 -11.79 -7.42
C PHE A 121 -2.16 -11.83 -8.10
N SER A 122 -1.89 -10.93 -9.04
CA SER A 122 -0.71 -11.00 -9.91
C SER A 122 0.36 -9.94 -9.63
N HIS A 123 0.01 -8.82 -9.00
CA HIS A 123 0.88 -7.65 -8.83
C HIS A 123 1.59 -7.22 -10.12
N SER A 124 0.86 -7.20 -11.25
CA SER A 124 1.45 -6.83 -12.54
C SER A 124 1.89 -5.35 -12.56
N ASN A 125 2.91 -5.02 -13.36
CA ASN A 125 3.31 -3.62 -13.60
C ASN A 125 2.18 -2.77 -14.20
N ASN A 126 1.18 -3.39 -14.81
CA ASN A 126 0.03 -2.72 -15.42
C ASN A 126 -1.12 -2.49 -14.43
N THR A 127 -0.97 -2.86 -13.15
CA THR A 127 -2.04 -2.79 -12.15
C THR A 127 -2.68 -1.39 -12.06
N GLY A 128 -1.86 -0.33 -12.13
CA GLY A 128 -2.33 1.06 -12.15
C GLY A 128 -3.17 1.46 -13.37
N PHE A 129 -3.15 0.67 -14.45
CA PHE A 129 -3.87 0.92 -15.70
C PHE A 129 -5.04 -0.04 -15.94
N LEU A 130 -5.30 -0.97 -15.01
CA LEU A 130 -6.42 -1.89 -15.13
C LEU A 130 -7.76 -1.15 -15.10
N SER A 131 -8.72 -1.70 -15.85
CA SER A 131 -10.12 -1.29 -15.72
C SER A 131 -10.66 -1.71 -14.36
N THR A 132 -11.76 -1.09 -13.92
CA THR A 132 -12.42 -1.50 -12.67
C THR A 132 -12.72 -3.00 -12.63
N GLN A 133 -13.22 -3.58 -13.73
CA GLN A 133 -13.59 -5.00 -13.77
C GLN A 133 -12.36 -5.90 -13.61
N LYS A 134 -11.26 -5.62 -14.31
CA LYS A 134 -10.01 -6.38 -14.16
C LYS A 134 -9.41 -6.25 -12.76
N MET A 135 -9.55 -5.08 -12.13
CA MET A 135 -9.10 -4.87 -10.75
C MET A 135 -9.96 -5.65 -9.75
N ILE A 136 -11.28 -5.74 -9.97
CA ILE A 136 -12.17 -6.59 -9.16
C ILE A 136 -11.71 -8.05 -9.26
N GLU A 137 -11.48 -8.55 -10.47
CA GLU A 137 -10.98 -9.92 -10.70
C GLU A 137 -9.64 -10.18 -10.01
N GLU A 138 -8.70 -9.22 -10.04
CA GLU A 138 -7.40 -9.35 -9.35
C GLU A 138 -7.56 -9.43 -7.82
N ILE A 139 -8.50 -8.68 -7.25
CA ILE A 139 -8.77 -8.73 -5.81
C ILE A 139 -9.46 -10.05 -5.44
N GLU A 140 -10.52 -10.40 -6.15
CA GLU A 140 -11.35 -11.60 -5.88
C GLU A 140 -10.54 -12.88 -6.06
N LYS A 141 -9.71 -13.01 -7.10
CA LYS A 141 -8.82 -14.17 -7.27
C LYS A 141 -7.83 -14.34 -6.12
N CYS A 142 -7.32 -13.24 -5.59
CA CYS A 142 -6.45 -13.29 -4.42
C CYS A 142 -7.22 -13.75 -3.18
N ASP A 143 -8.45 -13.27 -2.99
CA ASP A 143 -9.33 -13.72 -1.90
C ASP A 143 -9.70 -15.21 -2.02
N GLU A 144 -10.00 -15.67 -3.23
CA GLU A 144 -10.25 -17.09 -3.51
C GLU A 144 -9.05 -17.95 -3.13
N MET A 145 -7.82 -17.50 -3.43
CA MET A 145 -6.60 -18.21 -3.02
C MET A 145 -6.42 -18.24 -1.50
N MET A 146 -6.66 -17.12 -0.81
CA MET A 146 -6.60 -17.07 0.66
C MET A 146 -7.62 -18.02 1.29
N LEU A 147 -8.84 -18.07 0.74
CA LEU A 147 -9.89 -18.98 1.19
C LEU A 147 -9.53 -20.44 0.90
N LYS A 148 -9.00 -20.74 -0.29
CA LYS A 148 -8.61 -22.10 -0.68
C LYS A 148 -7.48 -22.66 0.17
N VAL A 149 -6.46 -21.85 0.47
CA VAL A 149 -5.24 -22.32 1.16
C VAL A 149 -5.41 -22.34 2.68
N ALA A 150 -6.14 -21.39 3.27
CA ALA A 150 -6.22 -21.26 4.72
C ALA A 150 -7.63 -21.02 5.28
N ASN A 151 -8.66 -21.03 4.43
CA ASN A 151 -10.04 -20.74 4.81
C ASN A 151 -10.22 -19.37 5.50
N ILE A 152 -9.46 -18.37 5.05
CA ILE A 152 -9.48 -17.01 5.63
C ILE A 152 -10.03 -16.01 4.64
N LYS A 153 -10.74 -15.01 5.17
CA LYS A 153 -11.16 -13.81 4.45
C LYS A 153 -10.59 -12.58 5.17
N THR A 154 -10.16 -11.60 4.40
CA THR A 154 -9.71 -10.30 4.90
C THR A 154 -10.47 -9.20 4.15
N ASP A 155 -10.81 -8.11 4.83
CA ASP A 155 -11.27 -6.89 4.16
C ASP A 155 -10.10 -5.92 3.88
N LEU A 156 -8.90 -6.21 4.37
CA LEU A 156 -7.73 -5.37 4.18
C LEU A 156 -7.16 -5.52 2.76
N TYR A 157 -6.83 -4.39 2.15
CA TYR A 157 -6.21 -4.32 0.83
C TYR A 157 -5.16 -3.22 0.79
N ARG A 158 -4.01 -3.51 0.20
CA ARG A 158 -3.01 -2.49 -0.12
C ARG A 158 -2.86 -2.38 -1.63
N PRO A 159 -3.06 -1.18 -2.22
CA PRO A 159 -2.85 -0.98 -3.65
C PRO A 159 -1.37 -1.21 -4.04
N PRO A 160 -1.09 -2.04 -5.07
CA PRO A 160 0.25 -2.19 -5.63
C PRO A 160 0.90 -0.86 -5.94
N PHE A 161 2.18 -0.74 -5.59
CA PHE A 161 3.01 0.47 -5.72
C PHE A 161 2.49 1.71 -4.96
N GLY A 162 1.41 1.59 -4.16
CA GLY A 162 0.72 2.70 -3.51
C GLY A 162 -0.09 3.56 -4.48
N VAL A 163 -0.29 3.11 -5.72
CA VAL A 163 -1.00 3.86 -6.75
C VAL A 163 -2.50 3.71 -6.55
N THR A 164 -3.21 4.83 -6.51
CA THR A 164 -4.68 4.87 -6.41
C THR A 164 -5.26 5.66 -7.57
N ASN A 165 -6.41 5.25 -8.08
CA ASN A 165 -7.10 5.95 -9.16
C ASN A 165 -8.61 5.65 -9.11
N PRO A 166 -9.45 6.31 -9.93
CA PRO A 166 -10.89 6.07 -9.91
C PRO A 166 -11.32 4.63 -10.22
N ASN A 167 -10.54 3.88 -11.01
CA ASN A 167 -10.85 2.48 -11.31
C ASN A 167 -10.63 1.59 -10.09
N ILE A 168 -9.50 1.77 -9.39
CA ILE A 168 -9.17 1.08 -8.14
C ILE A 168 -10.19 1.44 -7.05
N ALA A 169 -10.52 2.72 -6.89
CA ALA A 169 -11.52 3.16 -5.91
C ALA A 169 -12.89 2.48 -6.11
N LYS A 170 -13.35 2.36 -7.35
CA LYS A 170 -14.59 1.64 -7.68
C LYS A 170 -14.48 0.14 -7.40
N ALA A 171 -13.36 -0.48 -7.75
CA ALA A 171 -13.13 -1.91 -7.52
C ALA A 171 -13.16 -2.22 -6.02
N MET A 172 -12.43 -1.44 -5.21
CA MET A 172 -12.43 -1.57 -3.75
C MET A 172 -13.81 -1.42 -3.13
N LYS A 173 -14.62 -0.47 -3.62
CA LYS A 173 -16.00 -0.31 -3.16
C LYS A 173 -16.86 -1.53 -3.50
N LYS A 174 -16.63 -2.17 -4.65
CA LYS A 174 -17.36 -3.36 -5.10
C LYS A 174 -16.95 -4.62 -4.35
N THR A 175 -15.67 -4.75 -4.01
CA THR A 175 -15.12 -5.89 -3.26
C THR A 175 -15.12 -5.68 -1.75
N HIS A 176 -15.72 -4.58 -1.26
CA HIS A 176 -15.82 -4.22 0.16
C HIS A 176 -14.47 -4.15 0.90
N LYS A 177 -13.40 -3.77 0.19
CA LYS A 177 -12.06 -3.69 0.75
C LYS A 177 -11.78 -2.35 1.42
N LYS A 178 -11.03 -2.39 2.51
CA LYS A 178 -10.45 -1.24 3.23
C LYS A 178 -9.01 -1.03 2.78
N SER A 179 -8.68 0.18 2.37
CA SER A 179 -7.33 0.52 1.93
C SER A 179 -6.41 0.74 3.11
N ILE A 180 -5.29 0.03 3.15
CA ILE A 180 -4.20 0.26 4.10
C ILE A 180 -3.00 0.80 3.34
N GLY A 181 -2.56 2.00 3.69
CA GLY A 181 -1.36 2.62 3.15
C GLY A 181 -0.23 2.60 4.17
N TRP A 182 0.63 3.62 4.10
CA TRP A 182 1.75 3.83 5.01
C TRP A 182 2.05 5.32 5.12
N ASN A 183 2.73 5.71 6.19
CA ASN A 183 3.32 7.06 6.32
C ASN A 183 4.86 7.01 6.41
N VAL A 184 5.45 5.82 6.54
CA VAL A 184 6.90 5.61 6.51
C VAL A 184 7.22 4.60 5.41
N ARG A 185 7.80 5.10 4.30
CA ARG A 185 8.24 4.27 3.17
C ARG A 185 9.73 3.94 3.29
N SER A 186 10.08 2.66 3.36
CA SER A 186 11.47 2.19 3.46
C SER A 186 12.28 2.45 2.17
N LEU A 187 11.65 2.30 1.00
CA LEU A 187 12.31 2.21 -0.31
C LEU A 187 13.36 1.09 -0.38
N ASP A 188 13.11 -0.02 0.32
CA ASP A 188 13.97 -1.20 0.40
C ASP A 188 14.07 -1.97 -0.92
N THR A 189 13.03 -1.96 -1.76
CA THR A 189 13.05 -2.59 -3.10
C THR A 189 13.93 -1.88 -4.12
N ILE A 190 14.28 -0.60 -3.89
CA ILE A 190 15.08 0.20 -4.84
C ILE A 190 16.38 0.76 -4.25
N THR A 191 16.54 0.75 -2.93
CA THR A 191 17.75 1.21 -2.26
C THR A 191 18.61 0.01 -1.92
N GLU A 192 19.86 -0.06 -2.37
CA GLU A 192 20.76 -1.18 -2.01
C GLU A 192 21.41 -1.03 -0.63
N ASN A 193 21.61 0.20 -0.17
CA ASN A 193 22.29 0.45 1.10
C ASN A 193 21.35 0.28 2.31
N GLU A 194 21.53 -0.80 3.07
CA GLU A 194 20.79 -1.11 4.31
C GLU A 194 20.78 0.05 5.31
N LYS A 195 21.94 0.67 5.58
CA LYS A 195 22.04 1.81 6.51
C LYS A 195 21.21 3.01 6.05
N LYS A 196 21.10 3.23 4.73
CA LYS A 196 20.26 4.30 4.16
C LYS A 196 18.77 3.99 4.34
N ILE A 197 18.36 2.73 4.15
CA ILE A 197 16.98 2.28 4.42
C ILE A 197 16.65 2.47 5.90
N TYR A 198 17.48 1.93 6.79
CA TYR A 198 17.32 2.03 8.24
C TYR A 198 17.23 3.49 8.71
N LYS A 199 18.15 4.37 8.28
CA LYS A 199 18.12 5.80 8.64
C LYS A 199 16.86 6.50 8.12
N ARG A 200 16.38 6.14 6.93
CA ARG A 200 15.14 6.71 6.37
C ARG A 200 13.93 6.33 7.22
N ILE A 201 13.82 5.07 7.62
CA ILE A 201 12.71 4.60 8.47
C ILE A 201 12.75 5.31 9.82
N THR A 202 13.88 5.22 10.52
CA THR A 202 14.02 5.76 11.89
C THR A 202 13.88 7.28 11.95
N LYS A 203 14.38 8.03 10.96
CA LYS A 203 14.24 9.49 10.88
C LYS A 203 12.78 9.94 10.74
N ASN A 204 11.96 9.18 10.02
CA ASN A 204 10.57 9.55 9.72
C ASN A 204 9.56 8.91 10.69
N LEU A 205 10.04 8.10 11.63
CA LEU A 205 9.18 7.35 12.53
C LEU A 205 8.44 8.27 13.50
N LYS A 206 7.12 8.07 13.61
CA LYS A 206 6.25 8.78 14.55
C LYS A 206 5.39 7.77 15.31
N LYS A 207 4.74 8.23 16.37
CA LYS A 207 3.73 7.44 17.09
C LYS A 207 2.60 7.07 16.13
N GLY A 208 2.24 5.80 16.12
CA GLY A 208 1.21 5.23 15.24
C GLY A 208 1.64 5.07 13.78
N SER A 209 2.92 5.22 13.45
CA SER A 209 3.40 5.03 12.08
C SER A 209 3.12 3.62 11.57
N ILE A 210 2.76 3.52 10.29
CA ILE A 210 2.71 2.28 9.53
C ILE A 210 3.92 2.28 8.59
N ILE A 211 4.79 1.29 8.76
CA ILE A 211 6.06 1.15 8.05
C ILE A 211 5.86 0.15 6.91
N LEU A 212 6.09 0.59 5.68
CA LEU A 212 6.13 -0.27 4.50
C LEU A 212 7.53 -0.88 4.33
N LEU A 213 7.61 -2.21 4.30
CA LEU A 213 8.77 -3.06 4.01
C LEU A 213 8.33 -4.18 3.05
N HIS A 214 9.28 -4.97 2.53
CA HIS A 214 9.01 -6.13 1.69
C HIS A 214 9.80 -7.35 2.21
N ASP A 215 9.13 -8.47 2.44
CA ASP A 215 9.74 -9.72 2.93
C ASP A 215 10.31 -10.57 1.79
N THR A 216 11.01 -9.92 0.87
CA THR A 216 11.46 -10.48 -0.42
C THR A 216 12.98 -10.51 -0.58
N SER A 217 13.75 -10.04 0.41
CA SER A 217 15.21 -9.99 0.33
C SER A 217 15.92 -10.07 1.68
N GLU A 218 17.16 -10.56 1.66
CA GLU A 218 18.08 -10.56 2.81
C GLU A 218 18.41 -9.15 3.31
N LYS A 219 18.54 -8.20 2.38
CA LYS A 219 18.75 -6.78 2.69
C LYS A 219 17.66 -6.23 3.60
N THR A 220 16.39 -6.47 3.26
CA THR A 220 15.27 -6.02 4.11
C THR A 220 15.26 -6.76 5.45
N TYR A 221 15.64 -8.04 5.47
CA TYR A 221 15.77 -8.80 6.72
C TYR A 221 16.79 -8.17 7.67
N ASN A 222 17.98 -7.81 7.19
CA ASN A 222 19.01 -7.14 8.01
C ASN A 222 18.52 -5.80 8.55
N VAL A 223 17.81 -5.02 7.72
CA VAL A 223 17.17 -3.76 8.15
C VAL A 223 16.11 -4.01 9.24
N LEU A 224 15.34 -5.09 9.14
CA LEU A 224 14.34 -5.45 10.13
C LEU A 224 14.99 -5.79 11.48
N VAL A 225 16.11 -6.54 11.49
CA VAL A 225 16.87 -6.85 12.71
C VAL A 225 17.27 -5.56 13.43
N ASP A 226 17.91 -4.63 12.72
CA ASP A 226 18.32 -3.33 13.28
C ASP A 226 17.12 -2.49 13.74
N LEU A 227 16.01 -2.54 12.99
CA LEU A 227 14.79 -1.82 13.32
C LEU A 227 14.15 -2.36 14.59
N LEU A 228 14.07 -3.68 14.78
CA LEU A 228 13.54 -4.30 16.00
C LEU A 228 14.35 -3.92 17.24
N LEU A 229 15.68 -3.92 17.13
CA LEU A 229 16.58 -3.45 18.19
C LEU A 229 16.31 -1.98 18.54
N PHE A 230 16.18 -1.13 17.51
CA PHE A 230 15.85 0.28 17.69
C PHE A 230 14.49 0.49 18.37
N LEU A 231 13.45 -0.23 17.93
CA LEU A 231 12.11 -0.13 18.51
C LEU A 231 12.12 -0.54 19.99
N LYS A 232 12.84 -1.61 20.33
CA LYS A 232 13.03 -2.06 21.71
C LYS A 232 13.75 -1.01 22.56
N ASP A 233 14.89 -0.49 22.09
CA ASP A 233 15.65 0.57 22.79
C ASP A 233 14.80 1.83 23.03
N LYS A 234 14.05 2.26 22.01
CA LYS A 234 13.19 3.45 22.09
C LYS A 234 11.84 3.21 22.76
N LYS A 235 11.59 1.98 23.25
CA LYS A 235 10.38 1.53 23.93
C LYS A 235 9.12 1.76 23.08
N TYR A 236 9.19 1.37 21.81
CA TYR A 236 8.04 1.26 20.94
C TYR A 236 7.36 -0.11 21.11
N SER A 237 6.05 -0.13 21.28
CA SER A 237 5.24 -1.33 21.07
C SER A 237 4.88 -1.47 19.58
N THR A 238 4.32 -2.63 19.21
CA THR A 238 3.85 -2.89 17.85
C THR A 238 2.35 -3.17 17.82
N PHE A 239 1.70 -2.85 16.70
CA PHE A 239 0.31 -3.20 16.43
C PHE A 239 0.14 -3.71 14.99
N THR A 240 -0.92 -4.46 14.73
CA THR A 240 -1.36 -4.87 13.38
C THR A 240 -2.48 -3.96 12.89
N VAL A 241 -2.67 -3.86 11.57
CA VAL A 241 -3.54 -2.82 10.97
C VAL A 241 -5.03 -3.16 10.85
N ASP A 242 -5.46 -4.31 11.37
CA ASP A 242 -6.86 -4.75 11.46
C ASP A 242 -7.69 -4.06 12.54
#